data_AF-A0A1E1WIU7-F1
#
_entry.id   AF-A0A1E1WIU7-F1
#
_cell.length_a   1.000
_cell.length_b   1.000
_cell.length_c   1.000
_cell.angle_alpha   90.00
_cell.angle_beta   90.00
_cell.angle_gamma   90.00
#
_symmetry.space_group_name_H-M   'P 1'
#
loop_
_entity.id
_entity.type
_entity.pdbx_description
1 polymer ?
#
loop_
_entity_poly.entity_id
_entity_poly.type
_entity_poly.pdbx_seq_one_letter_code
_entity_poly.pdbx_strand_id
1 'polypeptide(L)'
;MLKGCQPDILLITGMLSPYAGVVEKMYKELDKEKVTILKVDKVGDVLAEAPAKVAQSLLLFCQGQGLLTSLPPPGVERRMSRAMSMEEYDKPNIRRLSLTPNSSESPPPRKL
;
A
#
# COMPACT_ATOMS: atom_id res chain seq x y z
N MET A 1 14.55 21.23 -14.95
CA MET A 1 13.52 20.18 -14.74
C MET A 1 14.02 18.89 -15.35
N LEU A 2 14.03 17.79 -14.58
CA LEU A 2 14.48 16.47 -15.06
C LEU A 2 13.47 15.97 -16.11
N LYS A 3 13.88 15.91 -17.39
CA LYS A 3 13.03 15.48 -18.50
C LYS A 3 12.74 13.97 -18.37
N GLY A 4 11.48 13.58 -18.21
CA GLY A 4 11.03 12.18 -18.26
C GLY A 4 10.27 11.66 -17.04
N CYS A 5 10.30 12.37 -15.91
CA CYS A 5 9.39 12.08 -14.80
C CYS A 5 8.10 12.86 -15.03
N GLN A 6 6.95 12.19 -15.18
CA GLN A 6 5.69 12.86 -14.81
C GLN A 6 5.82 13.11 -13.30
N PRO A 7 5.90 14.37 -12.85
CA PRO A 7 6.34 14.65 -11.50
C PRO A 7 5.14 14.54 -10.58
N ASP A 8 4.71 13.30 -10.33
CA ASP A 8 3.98 13.06 -9.10
C ASP A 8 4.96 13.30 -7.95
N ILE A 9 4.53 14.06 -6.95
CA ILE A 9 5.34 14.48 -5.81
C ILE A 9 4.71 13.89 -4.56
N LEU A 10 5.49 13.16 -3.78
CA LEU A 10 5.09 12.70 -2.45
C LEU A 10 5.79 13.55 -1.38
N LEU A 11 5.00 14.36 -0.67
CA LEU A 11 5.45 15.12 0.49
C LEU A 11 5.24 14.29 1.76
N ILE A 12 6.24 14.22 2.63
CA ILE A 12 6.16 13.45 3.88
C ILE A 12 6.59 14.36 5.03
N THR A 13 5.76 14.45 6.08
CA THR A 13 6.10 15.20 7.29
C THR A 13 5.47 14.59 8.54
N GLY A 14 6.15 14.71 9.67
CA GLY A 14 5.60 14.45 10.99
C GLY A 14 4.78 15.65 11.47
N MET A 15 3.72 15.41 12.24
CA MET A 15 2.88 16.47 12.82
C MET A 15 3.57 17.28 13.91
N LEU A 16 4.56 16.69 14.59
CA LEU A 16 5.38 17.37 15.60
C LEU A 16 6.70 17.89 15.00
N SER A 17 6.88 17.77 13.68
CA SER A 17 8.06 18.28 12.99
C SER A 17 8.08 19.81 13.02
N PRO A 18 9.23 20.47 13.25
CA PRO A 18 9.34 21.92 13.12
C PRO A 18 9.04 22.43 11.70
N TYR A 19 9.10 21.54 10.69
CA TYR A 19 8.85 21.87 9.29
C TYR A 19 7.43 21.59 8.83
N ALA A 20 6.55 21.04 9.69
CA ALA A 20 5.20 20.63 9.30
C ALA A 20 4.40 21.77 8.63
N GLY A 21 4.46 22.98 9.20
CA GLY A 21 3.79 24.14 8.63
C GLY A 21 4.38 24.61 7.29
N VAL A 22 5.67 24.41 7.06
CA VAL A 22 6.32 24.73 5.77
C VAL A 22 5.87 23.75 4.69
N VAL A 23 5.85 22.46 5.01
CA VAL A 23 5.38 21.40 4.09
C VAL A 23 3.90 21.59 3.74
N GLU A 24 3.06 21.98 4.71
CA GLU A 24 1.65 22.30 4.44
C GLU A 24 1.48 23.52 3.52
N LYS A 25 2.30 24.56 3.68
CA LYS A 25 2.28 25.71 2.77
C LYS A 25 2.71 25.31 1.37
N MET A 26 3.79 24.56 1.26
CA MET A 26 4.26 24.03 -0.03
C MET A 26 3.19 23.17 -0.72
N TYR A 27 2.48 22.31 0.02
CA TYR A 27 1.36 21.53 -0.53
C TYR A 27 0.22 22.41 -1.08
N LYS A 28 -0.06 23.55 -0.44
CA LYS A 28 -1.10 24.49 -0.91
C LYS A 28 -0.71 25.23 -2.20
N GLU A 29 0.58 25.45 -2.42
CA GLU A 29 1.12 26.13 -3.59
C GLU A 29 1.32 25.19 -4.79
N LEU A 30 1.36 23.87 -4.55
CA LEU A 30 1.51 22.85 -5.58
C LEU A 30 0.17 22.45 -6.21
N ASP A 31 0.26 21.90 -7.43
CA ASP A 31 -0.87 21.33 -8.16
C ASP A 31 -1.35 20.02 -7.51
N LYS A 32 -2.58 20.03 -6.99
CA LYS A 32 -3.19 18.93 -6.23
C LYS A 32 -3.39 17.66 -7.05
N GLU A 33 -3.40 17.75 -8.37
CA GLU A 33 -3.46 16.56 -9.23
C GLU A 33 -2.11 15.82 -9.29
N LYS A 34 -1.01 16.50 -8.95
CA LYS A 34 0.35 15.98 -9.02
C LYS A 34 1.01 15.80 -7.65
N VAL A 35 0.45 16.34 -6.58
CA VAL A 35 1.05 16.22 -5.24
C VAL A 35 0.18 15.39 -4.29
N THR A 36 0.84 14.46 -3.59
CA THR A 36 0.28 13.72 -2.46
C THR A 36 1.03 14.09 -1.20
N ILE A 37 0.33 14.22 -0.08
CA ILE A 37 0.94 14.53 1.23
C ILE A 37 0.64 13.43 2.25
N LEU A 38 1.68 12.89 2.88
CA LEU A 38 1.61 12.02 4.05
C LEU A 38 1.96 12.81 5.31
N LYS A 39 1.00 12.90 6.22
CA LYS A 39 1.19 13.50 7.54
C LYS A 39 1.11 12.41 8.60
N VAL A 40 2.15 12.28 9.41
CA VAL A 40 2.22 11.24 10.45
C VAL A 40 1.99 11.86 11.83
N ASP A 41 0.92 11.43 12.48
CA ASP A 41 0.55 11.91 13.82
C ASP A 41 1.58 11.52 14.89
N LYS A 42 1.74 12.42 15.87
CA LYS A 42 2.59 12.24 17.06
C LYS A 42 4.07 11.93 16.75
N VAL A 43 4.57 12.36 15.59
CA VAL A 43 5.93 12.10 15.14
C VAL A 43 6.63 13.41 14.78
N GLY A 44 7.87 13.59 15.22
CA GLY A 44 8.74 14.69 14.82
C GLY A 44 9.58 14.33 13.61
N ASP A 45 10.39 13.28 13.73
CA ASP A 45 11.19 12.71 12.64
C ASP A 45 10.58 11.40 12.15
N VAL A 46 10.02 11.44 10.93
CA VAL A 46 9.31 10.30 10.34
C VAL A 46 10.24 9.15 10.01
N LEU A 47 11.51 9.42 9.66
CA LEU A 47 12.46 8.37 9.30
C LEU A 47 12.95 7.61 10.52
N ALA A 48 13.13 8.30 11.65
CA ALA A 48 13.54 7.68 12.90
C ALA A 48 12.37 6.98 13.62
N GLU A 49 11.22 7.63 13.73
CA GLU A 49 10.12 7.16 14.57
C GLU A 49 9.10 6.28 13.83
N ALA A 50 8.92 6.50 12.53
CA ALA A 50 7.90 5.81 11.74
C ALA A 50 8.39 5.33 10.35
N PRO A 51 9.57 4.68 10.23
CA PRO A 51 10.12 4.26 8.95
C PRO A 51 9.19 3.29 8.20
N ALA A 52 8.44 2.45 8.92
CA ALA A 52 7.48 1.54 8.32
C ALA A 52 6.38 2.28 7.54
N LYS A 53 5.83 3.38 8.08
CA LYS A 53 4.78 4.16 7.40
C LYS A 53 5.33 4.85 6.15
N VAL A 54 6.57 5.33 6.21
CA VAL A 54 7.26 5.93 5.06
C VAL A 54 7.46 4.90 3.95
N ALA A 55 7.99 3.72 4.29
CA ALA A 55 8.20 2.65 3.33
C ALA A 55 6.90 2.19 2.66
N GLN A 56 5.82 2.05 3.45
CA GLN A 56 4.50 1.69 2.93
C GLN A 56 3.95 2.74 1.98
N SER A 57 4.01 4.03 2.36
CA SER A 57 3.55 5.12 1.51
C SER A 57 4.38 5.25 0.24
N LEU A 58 5.69 5.05 0.33
CA LEU A 58 6.59 5.09 -0.83
C LEU A 58 6.26 3.95 -1.80
N LEU A 59 6.04 2.74 -1.30
CA LEU A 59 5.67 1.60 -2.13
C LEU A 59 4.33 1.84 -2.85
N LEU A 60 3.30 2.30 -2.12
CA LEU A 60 2.00 2.63 -2.69
C LEU A 60 2.09 3.73 -3.74
N PHE A 61 2.92 4.75 -3.49
CA PHE A 61 3.16 5.83 -4.42
C PHE A 61 3.82 5.34 -5.72
N CYS A 62 4.87 4.52 -5.62
CA CYS A 62 5.48 3.89 -6.79
C CYS A 62 4.48 3.00 -7.56
N GLN A 63 3.66 2.23 -6.85
CA GLN A 63 2.62 1.40 -7.46
C GLN A 63 1.55 2.22 -8.19
N GLY A 64 1.17 3.38 -7.65
CA GLY A 64 0.28 4.34 -8.31
C GLY A 64 0.84 4.84 -9.65
N GLN A 65 2.17 4.92 -9.79
CA GLN A 65 2.86 5.27 -11.04
C GLN A 65 3.07 4.07 -12.00
N GLY A 66 2.60 2.88 -11.62
CA GLY A 66 2.87 1.64 -12.37
C GLY A 66 4.27 1.05 -12.14
N LEU A 67 5.04 1.58 -11.18
CA LEU A 67 6.33 1.05 -10.76
C LEU A 67 6.14 0.01 -9.64
N LEU A 68 7.09 -0.92 -9.49
CA LEU A 68 7.12 -1.88 -8.37
C LEU A 68 5.82 -2.71 -8.20
N THR A 69 5.04 -2.92 -9.26
CA THR A 69 3.79 -3.71 -9.25
C THR A 69 4.02 -5.19 -8.94
N SER A 70 5.25 -5.67 -9.10
CA SER A 70 5.66 -7.01 -8.71
C SER A 70 5.76 -7.21 -7.19
N LEU A 71 5.81 -6.14 -6.39
CA LEU A 71 5.80 -6.22 -4.93
C LEU A 71 4.37 -6.30 -4.39
N PRO A 72 4.10 -7.12 -3.35
CA PRO A 72 2.78 -7.16 -2.73
C PRO A 72 2.49 -5.81 -2.05
N PRO A 73 1.24 -5.31 -2.12
CA PRO A 73 0.84 -4.15 -1.34
C PRO A 73 1.07 -4.39 0.16
N PRO A 74 1.43 -3.36 0.94
CA PRO A 74 1.60 -3.51 2.38
C PRO A 74 0.35 -4.07 3.06
N GLY A 75 0.52 -5.07 3.93
CA GLY A 75 -0.60 -5.72 4.63
C GLY A 75 -1.36 -6.76 3.80
N VAL A 76 -0.99 -6.98 2.54
CA VAL A 76 -1.54 -8.05 1.71
C VAL A 76 -0.50 -9.16 1.58
N GLU A 77 -0.60 -10.17 2.44
CA GLU A 77 0.09 -11.44 2.18
C GLU A 77 -0.50 -12.05 0.91
N ARG A 78 0.29 -12.10 -0.17
CA ARG A 78 -0.08 -12.93 -1.31
C ARG A 78 -0.17 -14.36 -0.80
N ARG A 79 -1.39 -14.90 -0.73
CA ARG A 79 -1.59 -16.34 -0.84
C ARG A 79 -0.97 -16.76 -2.18
N MET A 80 0.29 -17.15 -2.14
CA MET A 80 0.95 -17.79 -3.26
C MET A 80 0.19 -19.08 -3.51
N SER A 81 -0.72 -19.09 -4.49
CA SER A 81 -1.33 -20.30 -5.03
C SER A 81 -0.32 -21.16 -5.80
N ARG A 82 0.98 -21.03 -5.50
CA ARG A 82 2.09 -21.69 -6.18
C ARG A 82 2.37 -23.10 -5.66
N ALA A 83 1.47 -23.67 -4.86
CA ALA A 83 1.53 -25.06 -4.44
C ALA A 83 0.37 -25.90 -5.00
N MET A 84 -0.35 -25.42 -6.02
CA MET A 84 -1.40 -26.21 -6.66
C MET A 84 -0.77 -27.12 -7.73
N SER A 85 -1.04 -28.44 -7.66
CA SER A 85 -0.54 -29.39 -8.65
C SER A 85 -1.19 -29.18 -10.03
N MET A 86 -0.59 -29.73 -11.08
CA MET A 86 -1.15 -29.67 -12.45
C MET A 86 -2.55 -30.32 -12.51
N GLU A 87 -2.83 -31.32 -11.66
CA GLU A 87 -4.18 -31.92 -11.52
C GLU A 87 -5.19 -31.01 -10.82
N GLU A 88 -4.73 -30.02 -10.04
CA GLU A 88 -5.59 -29.07 -9.35
C GLU A 88 -6.05 -27.92 -10.25
N TYR A 89 -5.32 -27.65 -11.35
CA TYR A 89 -5.72 -26.70 -12.39
C TYR A 89 -6.87 -27.23 -13.25
N ASP A 90 -6.91 -28.53 -13.49
CA ASP A 90 -7.95 -29.17 -14.32
C ASP A 90 -9.31 -29.28 -13.62
N LYS A 91 -9.38 -28.96 -12.31
CA LYS A 91 -10.65 -28.95 -11.56
C LYS A 91 -11.34 -27.59 -11.76
N PRO A 92 -12.49 -27.53 -12.46
CA PRO A 92 -13.19 -26.27 -12.69
C PRO A 92 -13.69 -25.69 -11.36
N ASN A 93 -13.07 -24.59 -10.93
CA ASN A 93 -13.47 -23.89 -9.71
C ASN A 93 -14.67 -22.97 -9.98
N ILE A 94 -15.86 -23.56 -9.96
CA ILE A 94 -17.17 -22.91 -10.15
C ILE A 94 -17.46 -21.75 -9.17
N ARG A 95 -16.66 -21.57 -8.11
CA ARG A 95 -16.82 -20.47 -7.13
C ARG A 95 -15.90 -19.28 -7.37
N ARG A 96 -15.02 -19.32 -8.38
CA ARG A 96 -14.06 -18.23 -8.66
C ARG A 96 -14.74 -16.98 -9.25
N LEU A 97 -15.99 -17.07 -9.72
CA LEU A 97 -16.79 -15.94 -10.21
C LEU A 97 -17.93 -15.50 -9.29
N SER A 98 -18.18 -16.18 -8.16
CA SER A 98 -19.26 -15.76 -7.24
C SER A 98 -18.76 -14.67 -6.30
N LEU A 99 -19.14 -13.42 -6.57
CA LEU A 99 -19.01 -12.27 -5.65
C LEU A 99 -20.03 -12.38 -4.50
N THR A 100 -19.86 -13.37 -3.62
CA THR A 100 -20.56 -13.41 -2.33
C THR A 100 -19.54 -13.31 -1.20
N PRO A 101 -19.71 -12.39 -0.24
CA PRO A 101 -18.79 -12.24 0.87
C PRO A 101 -18.83 -13.51 1.74
N ASN A 102 -17.68 -14.12 2.02
CA ASN A 102 -17.57 -15.23 2.94
C ASN A 102 -17.83 -14.72 4.37
N SER A 103 -19.04 -14.90 4.88
CA SER A 103 -19.34 -14.79 6.31
C SER A 103 -18.85 -16.02 7.06
N SER A 104 -17.96 -15.79 8.02
CA SER A 104 -17.80 -16.48 9.32
C SER A 104 -17.69 -18.02 9.38
N GLU A 105 -16.53 -18.46 9.86
CA GLU A 105 -16.38 -19.23 11.11
C GLU A 105 -17.03 -20.63 11.25
N SER A 106 -16.19 -21.68 11.25
CA SER A 106 -16.09 -22.68 12.35
C SER A 106 -15.09 -23.80 11.97
N PRO A 107 -14.26 -24.30 12.91
CA PRO A 107 -13.38 -25.44 12.68
C PRO A 107 -14.12 -26.77 12.86
N PRO A 108 -13.81 -27.84 12.09
CA PRO A 108 -14.44 -29.14 12.30
C PRO A 108 -13.90 -29.85 13.56
N PRO A 109 -14.72 -30.68 14.23
CA PRO A 109 -14.37 -31.31 15.50
C PRO A 109 -13.38 -32.47 15.31
N ARG A 110 -12.44 -32.61 16.24
CA ARG A 110 -11.61 -33.83 16.36
C ARG A 110 -12.51 -35.01 16.74
N LYS A 111 -12.33 -36.15 16.08
CA LYS A 111 -12.80 -37.44 16.59
C LYS A 111 -11.66 -38.46 16.59
N LEU A 112 -11.64 -39.20 17.70
CA LEU A 112 -10.76 -40.29 18.11
C LEU A 112 -10.77 -41.47 17.13
#